data_AF-A0A060CE50-F1
#
_entry.id   AF-A0A060CE50-F1
#
_cell.length_a   1.000
_cell.length_b   1.000
_cell.length_c   1.000
_cell.angle_alpha   90.00
_cell.angle_beta   90.00
_cell.angle_gamma   90.00
#
_symmetry.space_group_name_H-M   'P 1'
#
loop_
_entity.id
_entity.type
_entity.pdbx_description
1 polymer ?
#
loop_
_entity_poly.entity_id
_entity_poly.type
_entity_poly.pdbx_seq_one_letter_code
_entity_poly.pdbx_strand_id
1 'polypeptide(L)'
;MNIKKIIGILTLTFSLPVSAQNQISYADLVNPLMGTQSTYELSNGNTYPAIGVPWGMNYWSPQTGKMGDGWMYTYTANKIKGFKQTHQPSPWMNDYGQFSIMATKGLKITETERESWFSHKAEISKPYYYSVYLVRP
;
A
#
# COMPACT_ATOMS: atom_id res chain seq x y z
N MET A 1 45.21 38.60 -29.00
CA MET A 1 44.52 37.56 -28.20
C MET A 1 43.87 36.58 -29.16
N ASN A 2 44.23 35.29 -29.11
CA ASN A 2 43.99 34.34 -30.20
C ASN A 2 42.54 33.83 -30.17
N ILE A 3 41.74 34.09 -31.23
CA ILE A 3 40.30 33.72 -31.34
C ILE A 3 40.05 32.24 -30.99
N LYS A 4 40.99 31.35 -31.31
CA LYS A 4 40.91 29.92 -30.94
C LYS A 4 40.85 29.66 -29.43
N LYS A 5 41.48 30.51 -28.60
CA LYS A 5 41.41 30.42 -27.14
C LYS A 5 40.07 30.88 -26.58
N ILE A 6 39.39 31.82 -27.24
CA ILE A 6 38.07 32.34 -26.81
C ILE A 6 36.99 31.28 -27.08
N ILE A 7 37.05 30.61 -28.24
CA ILE A 7 36.09 29.55 -28.61
C ILE A 7 36.22 28.34 -27.67
N GLY A 8 37.45 27.94 -27.30
CA GLY A 8 37.68 26.82 -26.39
C GLY A 8 37.26 27.08 -24.93
N ILE A 9 37.25 28.36 -24.51
CA ILE A 9 36.75 28.75 -23.17
C ILE A 9 35.21 28.81 -23.16
N LEU A 10 34.59 29.22 -24.28
CA LEU A 10 33.12 29.32 -24.37
C LEU A 10 32.43 27.94 -24.37
N THR A 11 33.04 26.91 -24.94
CA THR A 11 32.49 25.54 -24.95
C THR A 11 32.63 24.82 -23.61
N LEU A 12 33.58 25.21 -22.75
CA LEU A 12 33.76 24.60 -21.43
C LEU A 12 32.73 25.11 -20.39
N THR A 13 32.08 26.25 -20.65
CA THR A 13 31.12 26.88 -19.73
C THR A 13 29.66 26.53 -19.99
N PHE A 14 29.34 25.72 -21.01
CA PHE A 14 27.96 25.37 -21.38
C PHE A 14 27.56 23.94 -21.02
N SER A 15 28.14 23.37 -19.97
CA SER A 15 27.62 22.15 -19.34
C SER A 15 26.44 22.53 -18.43
N LEU A 16 25.25 22.69 -19.02
CA LEU A 16 24.01 22.75 -18.25
C LEU A 16 23.90 21.43 -17.45
N PRO A 17 23.63 21.49 -16.13
CA PRO A 17 23.27 20.27 -15.41
C PRO A 17 21.96 19.78 -16.03
N VAL A 18 22.04 18.69 -16.79
CA VAL A 18 20.85 17.92 -17.17
C VAL A 18 20.32 17.34 -15.87
N SER A 19 19.37 18.04 -15.25
CA SER A 19 18.56 17.45 -14.20
C SER A 19 17.82 16.28 -14.84
N ALA A 20 18.23 15.05 -14.51
CA ALA A 20 17.42 13.88 -14.79
C ALA A 20 16.05 14.14 -14.16
N GLN A 21 14.97 14.21 -14.97
CA GLN A 21 13.63 14.23 -14.41
C GLN A 21 13.49 13.01 -13.50
N ASN A 22 13.10 13.21 -12.24
CA ASN A 22 12.55 12.15 -11.41
C ASN A 22 11.37 11.54 -12.19
N GLN A 23 11.61 10.41 -12.84
CA GLN A 23 10.58 9.70 -13.58
C GLN A 23 9.60 9.12 -12.56
N ILE A 24 8.37 9.64 -12.54
CA ILE A 24 7.29 9.06 -11.75
C ILE A 24 7.00 7.67 -12.34
N SER A 25 7.11 6.62 -11.54
CA SER A 25 6.71 5.29 -11.99
C SER A 25 5.20 5.23 -12.15
N TYR A 26 4.69 4.56 -13.18
CA TYR A 26 3.24 4.34 -13.31
C TYR A 26 2.65 3.61 -12.10
N ALA A 27 3.44 2.77 -11.42
CA ALA A 27 3.02 2.10 -10.19
C ALA A 27 2.77 3.09 -9.03
N ASP A 28 3.40 4.27 -9.05
CA ASP A 28 3.15 5.34 -8.06
C ASP A 28 1.83 6.08 -8.28
N LEU A 29 1.24 5.97 -9.47
CA LEU A 29 -0.07 6.56 -9.78
C LEU A 29 -1.25 5.67 -9.37
N VAL A 30 -0.99 4.41 -9.05
CA VAL A 30 -2.03 3.44 -8.67
C VAL A 30 -2.46 3.67 -7.23
N ASN A 31 -3.77 3.71 -6.99
CA ASN A 31 -4.36 3.77 -5.66
C ASN A 31 -5.05 2.43 -5.30
N PRO A 32 -4.41 1.53 -4.52
CA PRO A 32 -5.03 0.28 -4.10
C PRO A 32 -6.24 0.45 -3.17
N LEU A 33 -6.45 1.64 -2.59
CA LEU A 33 -7.61 1.93 -1.75
C LEU A 33 -8.86 2.30 -2.57
N MET A 34 -8.73 2.49 -3.89
CA MET A 34 -9.88 2.74 -4.75
C MET A 34 -10.87 1.57 -4.67
N GLY A 35 -12.12 1.85 -4.29
CA GLY A 35 -13.19 0.86 -4.14
C GLY A 35 -13.29 0.18 -2.76
N THR A 36 -12.41 0.53 -1.82
CA THR A 36 -12.37 -0.07 -0.47
C THR A 36 -13.36 0.56 0.53
N GLN A 37 -13.94 1.71 0.18
CA GLN A 37 -15.03 2.32 0.94
C GLN A 37 -16.37 1.73 0.50
N SER A 38 -16.55 0.43 0.71
CA SER A 38 -17.78 -0.31 0.40
C SER A 38 -18.40 -0.91 1.64
N THR A 39 -19.71 -1.18 1.57
CA THR A 39 -20.44 -1.99 2.56
C THR A 39 -21.13 -3.17 1.87
N TYR A 40 -21.82 -4.00 2.66
CA TYR A 40 -22.66 -5.08 2.13
C TYR A 40 -23.79 -4.53 1.27
N GLU A 41 -24.43 -3.46 1.72
CA GLU A 41 -25.63 -2.87 1.11
C GLU A 41 -25.31 -2.11 -0.18
N LEU A 42 -24.14 -1.46 -0.24
CA LEU A 42 -23.74 -0.67 -1.40
C LEU A 42 -22.23 -0.77 -1.65
N SER A 43 -21.90 -1.18 -2.86
CA SER A 43 -20.52 -1.29 -3.33
C SER A 43 -20.07 -0.04 -4.07
N ASN A 44 -18.91 0.48 -3.67
CA ASN A 44 -18.11 1.42 -4.46
C ASN A 44 -16.96 0.72 -5.23
N GLY A 45 -16.96 -0.63 -5.23
CA GLY A 45 -15.93 -1.46 -5.88
C GLY A 45 -15.79 -2.82 -5.22
N ASN A 46 -15.95 -2.90 -3.88
CA ASN A 46 -15.78 -4.12 -3.09
C ASN A 46 -14.36 -4.70 -3.23
N THR A 47 -13.37 -3.80 -3.22
CA THR A 47 -11.96 -4.14 -3.29
C THR A 47 -11.33 -4.11 -1.89
N TYR A 48 -10.13 -4.67 -1.80
CA TYR A 48 -9.21 -4.50 -0.68
C TYR A 48 -7.84 -4.11 -1.27
N PRO A 49 -6.96 -3.43 -0.51
CA PRO A 49 -5.64 -3.07 -1.00
C PRO A 49 -4.75 -4.30 -1.15
N ALA A 50 -4.78 -4.92 -2.33
CA ALA A 50 -3.98 -6.09 -2.67
C ALA A 50 -2.53 -5.70 -2.95
N ILE A 51 -1.62 -6.20 -2.12
CA ILE A 51 -0.19 -5.94 -2.22
C ILE A 51 0.52 -7.19 -2.73
N GLY A 52 1.27 -7.04 -3.81
CA GLY A 52 1.97 -8.15 -4.45
C GLY A 52 2.42 -7.81 -5.86
N VAL A 53 2.81 -8.85 -6.58
CA VAL A 53 3.18 -8.77 -7.99
C VAL A 53 1.98 -9.14 -8.88
N PRO A 54 1.96 -8.70 -10.15
CA PRO A 54 0.94 -9.14 -11.09
C PRO A 54 0.84 -10.67 -11.13
N TRP A 55 -0.37 -11.20 -10.94
CA TRP A 55 -0.66 -12.64 -10.86
C TRP A 55 0.11 -13.38 -9.77
N GLY A 56 0.50 -12.68 -8.70
CA GLY A 56 1.10 -13.29 -7.53
C GLY A 56 0.18 -14.37 -6.96
N MET A 57 0.75 -15.55 -6.68
CA MET A 57 -0.01 -16.66 -6.09
C MET A 57 -0.59 -16.26 -4.72
N ASN A 58 0.13 -15.46 -3.94
CA ASN A 58 -0.30 -14.95 -2.65
C ASN A 58 -0.34 -13.42 -2.69
N TYR A 59 -1.48 -12.82 -2.33
CA TYR A 59 -1.55 -11.39 -2.03
C TYR A 59 -1.49 -11.15 -0.53
N TRP A 60 -1.08 -9.93 -0.16
CA TRP A 60 -1.11 -9.44 1.20
C TRP A 60 -2.03 -8.23 1.30
N SER A 61 -2.77 -8.11 2.41
CA SER A 61 -3.60 -6.94 2.70
C SER A 61 -3.63 -6.66 4.20
N PRO A 62 -3.69 -5.39 4.64
CA PRO A 62 -4.19 -5.07 5.97
C PRO A 62 -5.59 -5.67 6.17
N GLN A 63 -5.86 -6.13 7.38
CA GLN A 63 -7.13 -6.69 7.80
C GLN A 63 -7.75 -5.79 8.88
N THR A 64 -8.93 -5.25 8.61
CA THR A 64 -9.75 -4.51 9.59
C THR A 64 -10.99 -5.29 10.02
N GLY A 65 -11.55 -6.11 9.12
CA GLY A 65 -12.66 -7.03 9.37
C GLY A 65 -12.25 -8.24 10.20
N LYS A 66 -13.22 -8.90 10.85
CA LYS A 66 -12.96 -10.12 11.64
C LYS A 66 -12.50 -11.27 10.76
N MET A 67 -11.77 -12.24 11.32
CA MET A 67 -11.45 -13.47 10.59
C MET A 67 -12.72 -14.16 10.08
N GLY A 68 -12.76 -14.48 8.78
CA GLY A 68 -13.91 -15.08 8.11
C GLY A 68 -14.90 -14.07 7.49
N ASP A 69 -14.75 -12.78 7.76
CA ASP A 69 -15.54 -11.73 7.09
C ASP A 69 -15.02 -11.47 5.68
N GLY A 70 -15.94 -11.44 4.69
CA GLY A 70 -15.62 -11.11 3.30
C GLY A 70 -15.17 -9.66 3.13
N TRP A 71 -15.62 -8.74 3.98
CA TRP A 71 -15.13 -7.35 4.01
C TRP A 71 -13.85 -7.27 4.86
N MET A 72 -12.79 -7.95 4.41
CA MET A 72 -11.53 -8.05 5.16
C MET A 72 -10.91 -6.68 5.47
N TYR A 73 -11.10 -5.70 4.58
CA TYR A 73 -10.66 -4.33 4.72
C TYR A 73 -11.78 -3.40 4.27
N THR A 74 -12.09 -2.39 5.09
CA THR A 74 -13.00 -1.30 4.75
C THR A 74 -12.39 0.03 5.13
N TYR A 75 -12.48 1.02 4.24
CA TYR A 75 -11.88 2.35 4.44
C TYR A 75 -12.46 3.09 5.66
N THR A 76 -13.64 2.74 6.15
CA THR A 76 -14.24 3.40 7.33
C THR A 76 -13.82 2.77 8.64
N ALA A 77 -13.07 1.65 8.62
CA ALA A 77 -12.62 0.98 9.82
C ALA A 77 -11.43 1.71 10.46
N ASN A 78 -11.44 1.79 11.80
CA ASN A 78 -10.44 2.56 12.53
C ASN A 78 -9.34 1.71 13.18
N LYS A 79 -9.39 0.38 12.99
CA LYS A 79 -8.46 -0.56 13.62
C LYS A 79 -8.02 -1.64 12.64
N ILE A 80 -6.74 -1.99 12.71
CA ILE A 80 -6.14 -3.13 12.01
C ILE A 80 -5.95 -4.27 13.01
N LYS A 81 -6.36 -5.47 12.60
CA LYS A 81 -6.27 -6.74 13.37
C LYS A 81 -5.09 -7.62 12.94
N GLY A 82 -4.48 -7.31 11.81
CA GLY A 82 -3.31 -8.00 11.27
C GLY A 82 -3.05 -7.66 9.81
N PHE A 83 -1.97 -8.23 9.30
CA PHE A 83 -1.60 -8.28 7.89
C PHE A 83 -1.82 -9.69 7.40
N LYS A 84 -2.75 -9.83 6.46
CA LYS A 84 -3.34 -11.10 6.06
C LYS A 84 -2.77 -11.51 4.71
N GLN A 85 -2.29 -12.75 4.61
CA GLN A 85 -2.13 -13.41 3.31
C GLN A 85 -3.51 -13.86 2.83
N THR A 86 -3.86 -13.53 1.58
CA THR A 86 -5.20 -13.73 1.04
C THR A 86 -5.17 -14.20 -0.41
N HIS A 87 -6.21 -14.96 -0.77
CA HIS A 87 -6.56 -15.37 -2.13
C HIS A 87 -7.98 -14.95 -2.51
N GLN A 88 -8.62 -14.08 -1.70
CA GLN A 88 -10.01 -13.71 -1.84
C GLN A 88 -10.27 -12.99 -3.18
N PRO A 89 -11.12 -13.50 -4.08
CA PRO A 89 -11.43 -12.79 -5.31
C PRO A 89 -12.56 -11.75 -5.13
N SER A 90 -13.44 -11.94 -4.14
CA SER A 90 -14.53 -11.02 -3.82
C SER A 90 -15.03 -11.27 -2.39
N PRO A 91 -15.66 -10.29 -1.71
CA PRO A 91 -16.23 -10.50 -0.38
C PRO A 91 -17.28 -11.62 -0.35
N TRP A 92 -17.96 -11.86 -1.48
CA TRP A 92 -19.02 -12.87 -1.62
C TRP A 92 -18.48 -14.30 -1.69
N MET A 93 -17.34 -14.49 -2.36
CA MET A 93 -16.69 -15.79 -2.48
C MET A 93 -15.88 -16.13 -1.22
N ASN A 94 -15.47 -15.10 -0.47
CA ASN A 94 -14.60 -15.21 0.70
C ASN A 94 -13.21 -15.78 0.32
N ASP A 95 -12.46 -16.23 1.32
CA ASP A 95 -11.03 -16.46 1.24
C ASP A 95 -10.64 -17.89 1.66
N TYR A 96 -9.49 -18.35 1.18
CA TYR A 96 -8.93 -19.68 1.48
C TYR A 96 -7.41 -19.59 1.67
N GLY A 97 -6.82 -20.60 2.32
CA GLY A 97 -5.36 -20.64 2.55
C GLY A 97 -4.84 -19.40 3.31
N GLN A 98 -5.70 -18.82 4.15
CA GLN A 98 -5.50 -17.51 4.77
C GLN A 98 -4.87 -17.64 6.17
N PHE A 99 -3.96 -16.72 6.47
CA PHE A 99 -3.45 -16.50 7.82
C PHE A 99 -3.06 -15.03 7.96
N SER A 100 -2.86 -14.56 9.20
CA SER A 100 -2.45 -13.18 9.45
C SER A 100 -1.35 -13.07 10.50
N ILE A 101 -0.50 -12.06 10.32
CA ILE A 101 0.59 -11.69 11.21
C ILE A 101 0.26 -10.31 11.79
N MET A 102 0.46 -10.12 13.09
CA MET A 102 0.30 -8.82 13.74
C MET A 102 1.48 -8.59 14.68
N ALA A 103 2.20 -7.47 14.48
CA ALA A 103 3.24 -7.06 15.40
C ALA A 103 2.60 -6.44 16.65
N THR A 104 2.88 -7.01 17.83
CA THR A 104 2.32 -6.54 19.09
C THR A 104 3.38 -6.29 20.15
N LYS A 105 3.07 -5.45 21.14
CA LYS A 105 3.81 -5.42 22.40
C LYS A 105 3.18 -6.41 23.39
N GLY A 106 3.99 -7.38 23.82
CA GLY A 106 3.53 -8.46 24.70
C GLY A 106 2.72 -9.52 23.96
N LEU A 107 2.26 -10.52 24.72
CA LEU A 107 1.49 -11.64 24.20
C LEU A 107 0.01 -11.26 24.07
N LYS A 108 -0.47 -11.18 22.83
CA LYS A 108 -1.88 -10.95 22.49
C LYS A 108 -2.26 -11.93 21.39
N ILE A 109 -3.12 -12.89 21.71
CA ILE A 109 -3.42 -14.01 20.80
C ILE A 109 -4.68 -13.73 20.00
N THR A 110 -5.74 -13.25 20.66
CA THR A 110 -7.04 -13.05 20.01
C THR A 110 -6.99 -11.83 19.07
N GLU A 111 -7.81 -11.85 18.02
CA GLU A 111 -7.89 -10.73 17.06
C GLU A 111 -8.30 -9.41 17.73
N THR A 112 -9.11 -9.46 18.78
CA THR A 112 -9.60 -8.29 19.52
C THR A 112 -8.57 -7.75 20.49
N GLU A 113 -7.71 -8.60 21.08
CA GLU A 113 -6.63 -8.12 21.95
C GLU A 113 -5.53 -7.42 21.15
N ARG A 114 -5.16 -8.00 19.99
CA ARG A 114 -4.04 -7.53 19.16
C ARG A 114 -4.37 -6.39 18.22
N GLU A 115 -5.63 -5.98 18.10
CA GLU A 115 -6.01 -4.90 17.19
C GLU A 115 -5.44 -3.55 17.65
N SER A 116 -5.02 -2.75 16.68
CA SER A 116 -4.49 -1.40 16.94
C SER A 116 -5.24 -0.37 16.12
N TRP A 117 -5.47 0.78 16.73
CA TRP A 117 -5.92 1.98 16.02
C TRP A 117 -4.88 2.40 14.98
N PHE A 118 -5.37 2.94 13.86
CA PHE A 118 -4.58 3.55 12.79
C PHE A 118 -5.36 4.71 12.16
N SER A 119 -4.73 5.43 11.23
CA SER A 119 -5.37 6.46 10.42
C SER A 119 -4.81 6.42 9.01
N HIS A 120 -5.64 6.67 7.99
CA HIS A 120 -5.19 6.79 6.60
C HIS A 120 -4.15 7.88 6.38
N LYS A 121 -4.08 8.89 7.26
CA LYS A 121 -3.02 9.92 7.21
C LYS A 121 -1.62 9.36 7.46
N ALA A 122 -1.53 8.22 8.14
CA ALA A 122 -0.29 7.51 8.43
C ALA A 122 -0.25 6.14 7.74
N GLU A 123 -1.07 5.95 6.70
CA GLU A 123 -1.11 4.77 5.86
C GLU A 123 -0.54 5.10 4.48
N ILE A 124 0.33 4.24 3.99
CA ILE A 124 0.85 4.26 2.63
C ILE A 124 0.44 2.94 2.00
N SER A 125 -0.35 3.02 0.92
CA SER A 125 -0.80 1.86 0.16
C SER A 125 -0.39 2.01 -1.30
N LYS A 126 0.52 1.14 -1.75
CA LYS A 126 0.97 1.01 -3.13
C LYS A 126 0.93 -0.47 -3.52
N PRO A 127 0.74 -0.83 -4.80
CA PRO A 127 0.66 -2.24 -5.22
C PRO A 127 1.86 -3.08 -4.77
N TYR A 128 3.04 -2.45 -4.67
CA TYR A 128 4.31 -3.09 -4.32
C TYR A 128 4.76 -2.82 -2.88
N TYR A 129 4.04 -2.02 -2.09
CA TYR A 129 4.46 -1.60 -0.75
C TYR A 129 3.29 -1.12 0.10
N TYR A 130 3.22 -1.63 1.33
CA TYR A 130 2.28 -1.14 2.33
C TYR A 130 3.00 -0.81 3.64
N SER A 131 2.64 0.32 4.24
CA SER A 131 3.13 0.73 5.55
C SER A 131 2.05 1.48 6.31
N VAL A 132 1.96 1.25 7.60
CA VAL A 132 1.02 1.95 8.48
C VAL A 132 1.61 2.13 9.87
N TYR A 133 1.31 3.27 10.49
CA TYR A 133 1.59 3.47 11.90
C TYR A 133 0.47 2.92 12.79
N LEU A 134 0.82 2.00 13.67
CA LEU A 134 -0.08 1.42 14.68
C LEU A 134 0.08 2.19 16.00
N VAL A 135 -1.01 2.76 16.52
CA VAL A 135 -0.99 3.57 17.75
C VAL A 135 -0.71 2.71 19.00
N ARG A 136 -1.20 1.47 19.03
CA ARG A 136 -1.04 0.54 20.15
C ARG A 136 -0.73 -0.88 19.66
N PRO A 137 0.47 -1.14 19.12
CA PRO A 137 0.91 -2.50 18.84
C PRO A 137 0.92 -3.31 20.14
#